data_AF-R6XD37-F1
#
_entry.id   AF-R6XD37-F1
#
_cell.length_a   1.000
_cell.length_b   1.000
_cell.length_c   1.000
_cell.angle_alpha   90.00
_cell.angle_beta   90.00
_cell.angle_gamma   90.00
#
_symmetry.space_group_name_H-M   'P 1'
#
loop_
_entity.id
_entity.type
_entity.pdbx_description
1 polymer ?
#
loop_
_entity_poly.entity_id
_entity_poly.type
_entity_poly.pdbx_seq_one_letter_code
_entity_poly.pdbx_strand_id
1 'polypeptide(L)'
;MLINPTSNESSKANIEAKKANIETSISNKTLSHIVALYEEFDTERIFGRSNVEMITGLKSTRAYELIVLMLESDIIEPVIGHGKGKYHFVK
;
A
#
# COMPACT_ATOMS: atom_id res chain seq x y z
N MET A 1 -4.52 -36.34 -11.85
CA MET A 1 -4.70 -35.36 -10.76
C MET A 1 -4.57 -33.98 -11.39
N LEU A 2 -5.70 -33.34 -11.73
CA LEU A 2 -5.71 -32.01 -12.34
C LEU A 2 -6.48 -31.11 -11.39
N ILE A 3 -5.77 -30.22 -10.70
CA ILE A 3 -6.38 -29.19 -9.86
C ILE A 3 -6.25 -27.87 -10.62
N ASN A 4 -7.39 -27.35 -11.04
CA ASN A 4 -7.56 -26.05 -11.69
C ASN A 4 -7.04 -24.93 -10.78
N PRO A 5 -6.37 -23.88 -11.31
CA PRO A 5 -6.17 -22.67 -10.54
C PRO A 5 -7.50 -21.91 -10.50
N THR A 6 -8.10 -21.86 -9.32
CA THR A 6 -9.26 -21.03 -8.99
C THR A 6 -8.85 -19.56 -9.15
N SER A 7 -9.17 -18.98 -10.31
CA SER A 7 -9.12 -17.54 -10.51
C SER A 7 -10.18 -16.92 -9.59
N ASN A 8 -9.72 -16.26 -8.54
CA ASN A 8 -10.60 -15.49 -7.67
C ASN A 8 -11.16 -14.33 -8.50
N GLU A 9 -12.46 -14.36 -8.76
CA GLU A 9 -13.19 -13.29 -9.45
C GLU A 9 -14.05 -12.45 -8.48
N SER A 10 -13.77 -12.47 -7.17
CA SER A 10 -14.54 -11.67 -6.20
C SER A 10 -13.92 -10.30 -5.87
N SER A 11 -12.83 -9.92 -6.54
CA SER A 11 -12.01 -8.77 -6.11
C SER A 11 -12.40 -7.42 -6.73
N LYS A 12 -13.12 -7.37 -7.86
CA LYS A 12 -13.39 -6.09 -8.56
C LYS A 12 -14.52 -5.26 -7.95
N ALA A 13 -15.62 -5.87 -7.54
CA ALA A 13 -16.78 -5.16 -6.98
C ALA A 13 -16.51 -4.50 -5.61
N ASN A 14 -15.47 -4.94 -4.89
CA ASN A 14 -15.08 -4.37 -3.59
C ASN A 14 -14.12 -3.17 -3.73
N ILE A 15 -13.43 -3.03 -4.86
CA ILE A 15 -12.44 -1.95 -5.06
C ILE A 15 -13.15 -0.59 -5.20
N GLU A 16 -14.30 -0.56 -5.88
CA GLU A 16 -15.07 0.69 -6.08
C GLU A 16 -15.64 1.24 -4.77
N ALA A 17 -16.16 0.36 -3.91
CA ALA A 17 -16.62 0.73 -2.56
C ALA A 17 -15.46 1.15 -1.65
N LYS A 18 -14.27 0.56 -1.82
CA LYS A 18 -13.06 0.96 -1.09
C LYS A 18 -12.60 2.35 -1.51
N LYS A 19 -12.58 2.67 -2.81
CA LYS A 19 -12.17 3.98 -3.34
C LYS A 19 -12.97 5.14 -2.74
N ALA A 20 -14.31 5.04 -2.68
CA ALA A 20 -15.14 6.09 -2.07
C ALA A 20 -14.88 6.29 -0.55
N ASN A 21 -14.42 5.24 0.14
CA ASN A 21 -14.10 5.30 1.56
C ASN A 21 -12.72 5.93 1.82
N ILE A 22 -11.82 5.92 0.84
CA ILE A 22 -10.45 6.45 0.95
C ILE A 22 -10.45 7.97 0.97
N GLU A 23 -11.26 8.59 0.11
CA GLU A 23 -11.47 10.05 0.09
C GLU A 23 -11.97 10.60 1.43
N THR A 24 -12.56 9.75 2.28
CA THR A 24 -13.08 10.11 3.61
C THR A 24 -12.28 9.54 4.80
N SER A 25 -11.30 8.64 4.61
CA SER A 25 -10.73 7.82 5.71
C SER A 25 -9.27 8.05 6.11
N ILE A 26 -8.59 9.08 5.61
CA ILE A 26 -7.25 9.42 6.13
C ILE A 26 -7.40 10.02 7.54
N SER A 27 -7.38 9.15 8.54
CA SER A 27 -7.32 9.56 9.94
C SER A 27 -5.99 10.26 10.24
N ASN A 28 -5.95 11.12 11.27
CA ASN A 28 -4.70 11.74 11.73
C ASN A 28 -3.60 10.71 12.00
N LYS A 29 -3.94 9.53 12.51
CA LYS A 29 -2.97 8.45 12.76
C LYS A 29 -2.41 7.88 11.46
N THR A 30 -3.25 7.69 10.45
CA THR A 30 -2.82 7.27 9.11
C THR A 30 -1.87 8.30 8.51
N LEU A 31 -2.21 9.58 8.61
CA LEU A 31 -1.36 10.66 8.12
C LEU A 31 0.01 10.67 8.80
N SER A 32 0.07 10.52 10.13
CA SER A 32 1.35 10.43 10.84
C SER A 32 2.23 9.27 10.36
N HIS A 33 1.64 8.12 10.04
CA HIS A 33 2.38 7.00 9.47
C HIS A 33 2.92 7.30 8.06
N ILE A 34 2.12 7.95 7.22
CA ILE A 34 2.55 8.35 5.86
C ILE A 34 3.68 9.37 5.94
N VAL A 35 3.57 10.37 6.81
CA VAL A 35 4.61 11.39 7.02
C VAL A 35 5.93 10.74 7.47
N ALA A 36 5.89 9.84 8.46
CA ALA A 36 7.09 9.14 8.92
C ALA A 36 7.76 8.30 7.81
N LEU A 37 6.97 7.70 6.91
CA LEU A 37 7.52 7.00 5.74
C LEU A 37 8.13 7.98 4.73
N TYR A 38 7.48 9.11 4.49
CA TYR A 38 7.97 10.13 3.57
C TYR A 38 9.28 10.75 4.06
N GLU A 39 9.40 11.04 5.36
CA GLU A 39 10.64 11.56 5.96
C GLU A 39 11.82 10.58 5.82
N GLU A 40 11.57 9.27 5.87
CA GLU A 40 12.61 8.25 5.76
C GLU A 40 13.02 7.96 4.31
N PHE A 41 12.06 7.87 3.39
CA PHE A 41 12.31 7.42 2.02
C PHE A 41 12.34 8.55 0.99
N ASP A 42 11.59 9.63 1.21
CA ASP A 42 11.37 10.71 0.24
C ASP A 42 10.96 10.13 -1.14
N THR A 43 11.06 10.94 -2.19
CA THR A 43 10.76 10.56 -3.58
C THR A 43 11.89 9.78 -4.26
N GLU A 44 13.08 9.72 -3.66
CA GLU A 44 14.28 9.12 -4.29
C GLU A 44 14.55 7.67 -3.87
N ARG A 45 13.94 7.18 -2.78
CA ARG A 45 14.21 5.83 -2.26
C ARG A 45 13.04 4.88 -2.46
N ILE A 46 13.39 3.61 -2.65
CA ILE A 46 12.45 2.51 -2.79
C ILE A 46 12.26 1.83 -1.43
N PHE A 47 11.02 1.51 -1.08
CA PHE A 47 10.66 0.76 0.11
C PHE A 47 9.72 -0.40 -0.20
N GLY A 48 9.56 -1.31 0.76
CA GLY A 48 8.58 -2.40 0.68
C GLY A 48 7.83 -2.57 2.01
N ARG A 49 6.96 -3.60 2.07
CA ARG A 49 6.11 -3.82 3.25
C ARG A 49 6.89 -3.96 4.56
N SER A 50 8.03 -4.65 4.56
CA SER A 50 8.85 -4.79 5.76
C SER A 50 9.39 -3.46 6.28
N ASN A 51 9.67 -2.50 5.39
CA ASN A 51 10.05 -1.14 5.79
C ASN A 51 8.87 -0.41 6.43
N VAL A 52 7.67 -0.56 5.85
CA VAL A 52 6.44 0.00 6.43
C VAL A 52 6.22 -0.54 7.84
N GLU A 53 6.28 -1.86 8.02
CA GLU A 53 6.15 -2.51 9.33
C GLU A 53 7.17 -1.95 10.34
N MET A 54 8.43 -1.75 9.92
CA MET A 54 9.51 -1.24 10.77
C MET A 54 9.29 0.21 11.21
N ILE A 55 8.94 1.12 10.28
CA ILE A 55 8.79 2.55 10.56
C ILE A 55 7.51 2.83 11.34
N THR A 56 6.41 2.17 11.00
CA THR A 56 5.11 2.45 11.59
C THR A 56 4.80 1.58 12.82
N GLY A 57 5.57 0.52 13.05
CA GLY A 57 5.27 -0.51 14.06
C GLY A 57 4.00 -1.31 13.77
N LEU A 58 3.48 -1.24 12.54
CA LEU A 58 2.26 -1.95 12.17
C LEU A 58 2.55 -3.41 11.90
N LYS A 59 1.61 -4.28 12.26
CA LYS A 59 1.63 -5.69 11.84
C LYS A 59 1.36 -5.81 10.35
N SER A 60 1.78 -6.93 9.77
CA SER A 60 1.78 -7.15 8.32
C SER A 60 0.46 -6.84 7.60
N THR A 61 -0.69 -7.23 8.17
CA THR A 61 -2.00 -6.91 7.58
C THR A 61 -2.25 -5.40 7.51
N ARG A 62 -1.95 -4.66 8.58
CA ARG A 62 -2.18 -3.21 8.63
C ARG A 62 -1.16 -2.42 7.82
N ALA A 63 0.09 -2.90 7.75
CA ALA A 63 1.08 -2.35 6.83
C ALA A 63 0.65 -2.54 5.37
N TYR A 64 0.08 -3.70 5.02
CA TYR A 64 -0.45 -3.93 3.67
C TYR A 64 -1.66 -3.04 3.37
N GLU A 65 -2.61 -2.91 4.30
CA GLU A 65 -3.75 -2.00 4.14
C GLU A 65 -3.31 -0.54 3.93
N LEU A 66 -2.29 -0.08 4.67
CA LEU A 66 -1.71 1.25 4.47
C LEU A 66 -1.08 1.41 3.08
N ILE A 67 -0.39 0.40 2.57
CA ILE A 67 0.16 0.42 1.19
C ILE A 67 -0.96 0.51 0.16
N VAL A 68 -2.02 -0.30 0.30
CA VAL A 68 -3.17 -0.25 -0.61
C VAL A 68 -3.81 1.14 -0.59
N LEU A 69 -4.02 1.71 0.60
CA LEU A 69 -4.53 3.06 0.77
C LEU A 69 -3.67 4.10 0.03
N MET A 70 -2.35 4.05 0.20
CA MET A 70 -1.44 5.00 -0.45
C MET A 70 -1.39 4.82 -1.97
N LEU A 71 -1.49 3.58 -2.48
CA LEU A 71 -1.60 3.30 -3.91
C LEU A 71 -2.91 3.82 -4.51
N GLU A 72 -4.02 3.58 -3.82
CA GLU A 72 -5.35 4.01 -4.27
C GLU A 72 -5.54 5.54 -4.16
N SER A 73 -4.69 6.21 -3.38
CA SER A 73 -4.65 7.68 -3.24
C SER A 73 -3.55 8.35 -4.08
N ASP A 74 -2.87 7.61 -4.96
CA ASP A 74 -1.78 8.10 -5.81
C ASP A 74 -0.60 8.75 -5.03
N ILE A 75 -0.41 8.39 -3.75
CA ILE A 75 0.70 8.88 -2.91
C ILE A 75 2.00 8.14 -3.25
N ILE A 76 1.89 6.86 -3.63
CA ILE A 76 3.01 5.99 -3.99
C ILE A 76 2.69 5.24 -5.28
N GLU A 77 3.73 4.78 -5.96
CA GLU A 77 3.59 3.95 -7.15
C GLU A 77 4.51 2.71 -7.09
N PRO A 78 4.15 1.59 -7.76
CA PRO A 78 4.96 0.39 -7.77
C PRO A 78 6.19 0.53 -8.65
N VAL A 79 7.34 0.03 -8.17
CA VAL A 79 8.60 0.04 -8.92
C VAL A 79 8.80 -1.28 -9.67
N ILE A 80 8.98 -1.19 -10.99
CA ILE A 80 9.26 -2.33 -11.86
C ILE A 80 10.76 -2.65 -11.82
N GLY A 81 11.11 -3.95 -11.81
CA GLY A 81 12.51 -4.40 -11.92
C GLY A 81 13.25 -4.59 -10.58
N HIS A 82 12.64 -4.23 -9.44
CA HIS A 82 13.24 -4.36 -8.10
C HIS A 82 12.65 -5.51 -7.26
N GLY A 83 11.90 -6.40 -7.90
CA GLY A 83 11.14 -7.46 -7.23
C GLY A 83 9.72 -7.02 -6.85
N LYS A 84 8.88 -7.99 -6.48
CA LYS A 84 7.47 -7.73 -6.14
C LYS A 84 7.36 -6.91 -4.85
N GLY A 85 6.38 -6.00 -4.80
CA GLY A 85 6.02 -5.26 -3.59
C GLY A 85 7.02 -4.17 -3.21
N LYS A 86 7.57 -3.49 -4.22
CA LYS A 86 8.44 -2.32 -4.08
C LYS A 86 7.72 -1.07 -4.54
N TYR A 87 7.90 0.01 -3.81
CA TYR A 87 7.19 1.27 -3.99
C TYR A 87 8.13 2.46 -3.77
N HIS A 88 7.78 3.61 -4.33
CA HIS A 88 8.38 4.92 -4.04
C HIS A 88 7.28 5.97 -3.98
N PHE A 89 7.57 7.10 -3.36
CA PHE A 89 6.65 8.24 -3.33
C PHE A 89 6.61 8.91 -4.70
N VAL A 90 5.40 9.27 -5.13
CA VAL A 90 5.18 10.06 -6.34
C VAL A 90 5.75 11.47 -6.10
N LYS A 91 6.35 12.05 -7.13
CA LYS A 91 6.99 13.37 -7.09
C LYS A 91 5.99 14.53 -7.21
#